data_AF-A0A532UEH1-F1
#
_entry.id   AF-A0A532UEH1-F1
#
_cell.length_a   1.000
_cell.length_b   1.000
_cell.length_c   1.000
_cell.angle_alpha   90.00
_cell.angle_beta   90.00
_cell.angle_gamma   90.00
#
_symmetry.space_group_name_H-M   'P 1'
#
loop_
_entity.id
_entity.type
_entity.pdbx_description
1 polymer ?
#
loop_
_entity_poly.entity_id
_entity_poly.type
_entity_poly.pdbx_seq_one_letter_code
_entity_poly.pdbx_strand_id
1 'polypeptide(L)'
;MKVRLRRAIGIIVVLLGLSIAIIPRFVFPVCEAGSLGFMNSFQPTMRCYWFGRVEIILGSLVAFTGLIMLFLPKPDAGLVSGVILIGLGVAVIAVSTNAIIGSTCGHSHSLCQIGTKPAERIAGGLVILMGFGLVMSSRKGSMQP
;
A
#
# COMPACT_ATOMS: atom_id res chain seq x y z
N MET A 1 -23.62 -3.01 -16.15
CA MET A 1 -22.50 -3.88 -15.72
C MET A 1 -21.34 -3.15 -15.00
N LYS A 2 -21.09 -1.84 -15.25
CA LYS A 2 -20.00 -1.05 -14.65
C LYS A 2 -19.99 -0.97 -13.10
N VAL A 3 -21.16 -0.98 -12.44
CA VAL A 3 -21.26 -0.80 -10.97
C VAL A 3 -20.77 -2.03 -10.20
N ARG A 4 -21.07 -3.25 -10.65
CA ARG A 4 -20.60 -4.48 -9.98
C ARG A 4 -19.09 -4.66 -10.09
N LEU A 5 -18.51 -4.33 -11.26
CA LEU A 5 -17.06 -4.37 -11.46
C LEU A 5 -16.34 -3.33 -10.58
N ARG A 6 -16.87 -2.10 -10.48
CA ARG A 6 -16.32 -1.07 -9.58
C ARG A 6 -16.39 -1.49 -8.10
N ARG A 7 -17.49 -2.11 -7.67
CA ARG A 7 -17.59 -2.66 -6.31
C ARG A 7 -16.58 -3.78 -6.08
N ALA A 8 -16.42 -4.70 -7.02
CA ALA A 8 -15.43 -5.78 -6.91
C ALA A 8 -14.00 -5.22 -6.80
N ILE A 9 -13.64 -4.26 -7.64
CA ILE A 9 -12.33 -3.58 -7.56
C ILE A 9 -12.19 -2.85 -6.22
N GLY A 10 -13.21 -2.11 -5.77
CA GLY A 10 -13.20 -1.44 -4.47
C GLY A 10 -12.96 -2.40 -3.31
N ILE A 11 -13.64 -3.55 -3.27
CA ILE A 11 -13.44 -4.60 -2.26
C ILE A 11 -11.99 -5.12 -2.30
N ILE A 12 -11.48 -5.43 -3.49
CA ILE A 12 -10.12 -5.94 -3.65
C ILE A 12 -9.09 -4.91 -3.19
N VAL A 13 -9.28 -3.63 -3.52
CA VAL A 13 -8.40 -2.53 -3.10
C VAL A 13 -8.45 -2.33 -1.59
N VAL A 14 -9.63 -2.41 -0.96
CA VAL A 14 -9.74 -2.36 0.50
C VAL A 14 -8.97 -3.51 1.14
N LEU A 15 -9.13 -4.73 0.64
CA LEU A 15 -8.41 -5.91 1.16
C LEU A 15 -6.89 -5.76 0.99
N LEU A 16 -6.43 -5.24 -0.15
CA LEU A 16 -5.02 -4.93 -0.40
C LEU A 16 -4.49 -3.82 0.52
N GLY A 17 -5.25 -2.75 0.74
CA GLY A 17 -4.85 -1.67 1.64
C GLY A 17 -4.79 -2.14 3.10
N LEU A 18 -5.73 -2.99 3.51
CA LEU A 18 -5.73 -3.58 4.85
C LEU A 18 -4.56 -4.52 5.05
N SER A 19 -4.24 -5.37 4.06
CA SER A 19 -3.10 -6.26 4.15
C SER A 19 -1.79 -5.46 4.26
N ILE A 20 -1.61 -4.41 3.46
CA ILE A 20 -0.47 -3.50 3.56
C ILE A 20 -0.34 -2.89 4.97
N ALA A 21 -1.44 -2.44 5.59
CA ALA A 21 -1.39 -1.87 6.94
C ALA A 21 -1.16 -2.91 8.06
N ILE A 22 -1.60 -4.16 7.87
CA ILE A 22 -1.52 -5.23 8.87
C ILE A 22 -0.15 -5.91 8.85
N ILE A 23 0.44 -6.14 7.68
CA ILE A 23 1.73 -6.83 7.49
C ILE A 23 2.86 -6.28 8.39
N PRO A 24 3.16 -4.95 8.42
CA PRO A 24 4.25 -4.40 9.23
C PRO A 24 3.99 -4.44 10.74
N ARG A 25 2.72 -4.65 11.15
CA ARG A 25 2.33 -4.67 12.56
C ARG A 25 2.21 -6.08 13.14
N PHE A 26 1.73 -7.05 12.36
CA PHE A 26 1.39 -8.40 12.83
C PHE A 26 2.29 -9.50 12.28
N VAL A 27 2.79 -9.38 11.04
CA VAL A 27 3.51 -10.49 10.39
C VAL A 27 5.01 -10.35 10.59
N PHE A 28 5.52 -9.12 10.45
CA PHE A 28 6.94 -8.81 10.67
C PHE A 28 7.03 -7.50 11.46
N PRO A 29 6.94 -7.53 12.79
CA PRO A 29 7.05 -6.32 13.59
C PRO A 29 8.44 -5.72 13.37
N VAL A 30 8.50 -4.64 12.61
CA VAL A 30 9.73 -3.89 12.28
C VAL A 30 10.42 -3.28 13.51
N CYS A 31 9.79 -3.34 14.68
CA CYS A 31 10.21 -2.67 15.92
C CYS A 31 9.89 -3.47 17.20
N GLU A 32 9.73 -4.80 17.17
CA GLU A 32 9.68 -5.55 18.43
C GLU A 32 11.07 -5.98 18.86
N ALA A 33 11.44 -5.58 20.07
CA ALA A 33 12.70 -5.85 20.76
C ALA A 33 13.01 -7.35 20.98
N GLY A 34 12.23 -8.26 20.41
CA GLY A 34 12.25 -9.70 20.71
C GLY A 34 12.92 -10.61 19.68
N SER A 35 13.26 -10.12 18.48
CA SER A 35 13.89 -10.98 17.43
C SER A 35 15.32 -10.61 17.05
N LEU A 36 15.96 -9.68 17.78
CA LEU A 36 17.41 -9.58 17.80
C LEU A 36 17.88 -10.61 18.82
N GLY A 37 18.32 -11.79 18.35
CA GLY A 37 18.93 -12.78 19.22
C GLY A 37 20.02 -12.13 20.06
N PHE A 38 19.85 -12.13 21.39
CA PHE A 38 20.84 -12.14 22.47
C PHE A 38 22.18 -11.38 22.32
N MET A 39 22.31 -10.37 21.45
CA MET A 39 23.53 -9.59 21.30
C MET A 39 23.16 -8.16 20.98
N ASN A 40 23.27 -7.30 21.99
CA ASN A 40 23.71 -5.92 21.91
C ASN A 40 23.25 -5.10 20.69
N SER A 41 22.25 -4.24 20.88
CA SER A 41 22.49 -2.79 20.88
C SER A 41 21.15 -2.06 20.85
N PHE A 42 20.94 -1.28 21.89
CA PHE A 42 19.75 -0.53 22.22
C PHE A 42 19.64 0.72 21.34
N GLN A 43 19.50 0.57 20.03
CA GLN A 43 19.09 1.67 19.16
C GLN A 43 18.19 1.12 18.04
N PRO A 44 16.86 1.06 18.23
CA PRO A 44 15.97 1.08 17.08
C PRO A 44 16.25 2.39 16.36
N THR A 45 17.13 2.32 15.34
CA THR A 45 17.48 3.46 14.51
C THR A 45 16.19 4.17 14.15
N MET A 46 16.06 5.44 14.53
CA MET A 46 14.76 6.12 14.57
C MET A 46 13.99 6.05 13.24
N ARG A 47 14.69 5.83 12.12
CA ARG A 47 14.17 5.61 10.77
C ARG A 47 13.25 4.39 10.64
N CYS A 48 13.50 3.27 11.34
CA CYS A 48 12.65 2.08 11.26
C CYS A 48 11.27 2.31 11.87
N TYR A 49 11.23 3.08 12.98
CA TYR A 49 10.00 3.51 13.62
C TYR A 49 9.16 4.41 12.70
N TRP A 50 9.80 5.38 12.04
CA TRP A 50 9.14 6.28 11.10
C TRP A 50 8.65 5.54 9.85
N PHE A 51 9.38 4.53 9.38
CA PHE A 51 8.96 3.70 8.25
C PHE A 51 7.66 2.95 8.54
N GLY A 52 7.60 2.20 9.64
CA GLY A 52 6.39 1.47 10.02
C GLY A 52 5.18 2.40 10.23
N ARG A 53 5.40 3.61 10.76
CA ARG A 53 4.36 4.64 10.88
C ARG A 53 3.86 5.13 9.52
N VAL A 54 4.77 5.43 8.59
CA VAL A 54 4.42 5.92 7.24
C VAL A 54 3.66 4.86 6.46
N GLU A 55 4.07 3.59 6.58
CA GLU A 55 3.43 2.46 5.91
C GLU A 55 1.99 2.26 6.38
N ILE A 56 1.75 2.31 7.70
CA ILE A 56 0.40 2.25 8.28
C ILE A 56 -0.47 3.41 7.77
N ILE A 57 0.06 4.63 7.68
CA ILE A 57 -0.67 5.80 7.17
C ILE A 57 -1.01 5.61 5.69
N LEU A 58 -0.06 5.16 4.87
CA LEU A 58 -0.28 4.91 3.45
C LEU A 58 -1.30 3.77 3.20
N GLY A 59 -1.15 2.64 3.88
CA GLY A 59 -2.09 1.52 3.79
C GLY A 59 -3.50 1.93 4.23
N SER A 60 -3.62 2.74 5.28
CA SER A 60 -4.90 3.30 5.73
C SER A 60 -5.54 4.21 4.67
N LEU A 61 -4.76 5.07 4.00
CA LEU A 61 -5.26 5.92 2.91
C LEU A 61 -5.73 5.09 1.71
N VAL A 62 -5.01 4.03 1.35
CA VAL A 62 -5.43 3.10 0.28
C VAL A 62 -6.74 2.40 0.65
N ALA A 63 -6.85 1.88 1.88
CA ALA A 63 -8.08 1.27 2.36
C ALA A 63 -9.24 2.26 2.37
N PHE A 64 -9.01 3.51 2.81
CA PHE A 64 -10.03 4.56 2.87
C PHE A 64 -10.53 4.95 1.48
N THR A 65 -9.63 5.08 0.50
CA THR A 65 -10.01 5.38 -0.89
C THR A 65 -10.83 4.24 -1.52
N GLY A 66 -10.46 2.98 -1.26
CA GLY A 66 -11.26 1.82 -1.67
C GLY A 66 -12.64 1.78 -1.00
N LEU A 67 -12.72 2.17 0.28
CA LEU A 67 -13.97 2.22 1.03
C LEU A 67 -14.92 3.29 0.46
N ILE A 68 -14.40 4.48 0.14
CA ILE A 68 -15.16 5.55 -0.51
C ILE A 68 -15.73 5.06 -1.85
N MET A 69 -14.95 4.32 -2.65
CA MET A 69 -15.44 3.73 -3.91
C MET A 69 -16.59 2.74 -3.71
N LEU A 70 -16.60 2.04 -2.57
CA LEU A 70 -17.61 1.02 -2.26
C LEU A 70 -18.95 1.67 -1.86
N PHE A 71 -18.90 2.72 -1.04
CA PHE A 71 -20.09 3.43 -0.54
C PHE A 71 -20.62 4.51 -1.48
N LEU A 72 -19.76 5.20 -2.24
CA LEU A 72 -20.15 6.27 -3.17
C LEU A 72 -19.75 5.97 -4.61
N PRO A 73 -20.43 5.03 -5.30
CA PRO A 73 -20.17 4.71 -6.69
C PRO A 73 -20.71 5.79 -7.63
N LYS A 74 -20.04 6.96 -7.67
CA LYS A 74 -20.35 8.02 -8.64
C LYS A 74 -19.65 7.74 -9.98
N PRO A 75 -20.32 7.96 -11.13
CA PRO A 75 -19.74 7.71 -12.45
C PRO A 75 -18.44 8.53 -12.66
N ASP A 76 -18.46 9.80 -12.27
CA ASP A 76 -17.36 10.77 -12.47
C ASP A 76 -16.19 10.56 -11.48
N ALA A 77 -16.46 9.99 -10.32
CA ALA A 77 -15.45 9.77 -9.28
C ALA A 77 -14.42 8.70 -9.66
N GLY A 78 -14.66 7.90 -10.70
CA GLY A 78 -13.77 6.78 -11.09
C GLY A 78 -12.40 7.23 -11.61
N LEU A 79 -12.32 8.41 -12.24
CA LEU A 79 -11.05 8.95 -12.74
C LEU A 79 -10.21 9.52 -11.60
N VAL A 80 -10.82 10.31 -10.72
CA VAL A 80 -10.15 10.91 -9.56
C VAL A 80 -9.62 9.83 -8.61
N SER A 81 -10.46 8.87 -8.24
CA SER A 81 -10.06 7.75 -7.38
C SER A 81 -9.00 6.84 -8.02
N GLY A 82 -9.07 6.61 -9.34
CA GLY A 82 -8.01 5.89 -10.06
C GLY A 82 -6.66 6.59 -10.01
N VAL A 83 -6.63 7.91 -10.21
CA VAL A 83 -5.40 8.72 -10.12
C VAL A 83 -4.84 8.72 -8.69
N ILE A 84 -5.71 8.85 -7.68
CA ILE A 84 -5.30 8.80 -6.27
C ILE A 84 -4.70 7.42 -5.94
N LEU A 85 -5.30 6.31 -6.39
CA LEU A 85 -4.78 4.96 -6.18
C LEU A 85 -3.42 4.75 -6.83
N ILE A 86 -3.22 5.26 -8.05
CA ILE A 86 -1.91 5.22 -8.71
C ILE A 86 -0.89 6.02 -7.89
N GLY A 87 -1.22 7.24 -7.46
CA GLY A 87 -0.33 8.08 -6.65
C GLY A 87 0.04 7.42 -5.32
N LEU A 88 -0.93 6.85 -4.62
CA LEU A 88 -0.70 6.13 -3.36
C LEU A 88 0.12 4.85 -3.58
N GLY A 89 -0.17 4.07 -4.63
CA GLY A 89 0.58 2.87 -4.96
C GLY A 89 2.05 3.17 -5.32
N VAL A 90 2.29 4.25 -6.06
CA VAL A 90 3.65 4.75 -6.33
C VAL A 90 4.34 5.19 -5.05
N ALA A 91 3.64 5.88 -4.15
CA ALA A 91 4.19 6.27 -2.85
C ALA A 91 4.58 5.06 -1.99
N VAL A 92 3.73 4.02 -1.93
CA VAL A 92 4.04 2.75 -1.23
C VAL A 92 5.30 2.12 -1.83
N ILE A 93 5.40 2.01 -3.15
CA ILE A 93 6.59 1.45 -3.80
C ILE A 93 7.82 2.31 -3.52
N ALA A 94 7.72 3.64 -3.60
CA ALA A 94 8.82 4.57 -3.37
C ALA A 94 9.37 4.52 -1.93
N VAL A 95 8.48 4.33 -0.96
CA VAL A 95 8.85 4.07 0.44
C VAL A 95 9.56 2.72 0.55
N SER A 96 9.04 1.67 -0.09
CA SER A 96 9.60 0.32 -0.08
C SER A 96 10.94 0.16 -0.84
N THR A 97 11.16 0.90 -1.93
CA THR A 97 12.41 0.93 -2.72
C THR A 97 13.50 1.77 -2.09
N ASN A 98 13.33 2.21 -0.83
CA ASN A 98 14.42 2.78 -0.05
C ASN A 98 14.90 4.14 -0.60
N ALA A 99 14.08 4.80 -1.44
CA ALA A 99 14.46 6.00 -2.18
C ALA A 99 14.38 7.29 -1.34
N ILE A 100 13.65 7.26 -0.21
CA ILE A 100 13.34 8.47 0.58
C ILE A 100 13.84 8.33 2.04
N ILE A 101 13.77 7.14 2.63
CA ILE A 101 14.09 6.89 4.05
C ILE A 101 15.12 5.76 4.07
N GLY A 102 16.40 6.10 3.89
CA GLY A 102 17.47 5.13 3.60
C GLY A 102 17.51 3.86 4.47
N SER A 103 18.05 2.79 3.87
CA SER A 103 18.14 1.38 4.34
C SER A 103 17.59 1.12 5.74
N THR A 104 16.33 0.71 5.81
CA THR A 104 15.63 0.32 7.05
C THR A 104 16.13 -0.95 7.71
N CYS A 105 17.12 -1.65 7.17
CA CYS A 105 17.78 -2.77 7.84
C CYS A 105 19.26 -2.77 7.44
N GLY A 106 20.15 -2.62 8.41
CA GLY A 106 21.61 -2.67 8.19
C GLY A 106 22.16 -4.08 7.96
N HIS A 107 21.32 -5.11 7.95
CA HIS A 107 21.72 -6.51 7.78
C HIS A 107 20.91 -7.21 6.69
N SER A 108 21.65 -7.75 5.72
CA SER A 108 21.18 -8.36 4.45
C SER A 108 20.28 -9.59 4.62
N HIS A 109 20.11 -10.10 5.84
CA HIS A 109 19.40 -11.35 6.16
C HIS A 109 18.28 -11.19 7.19
N SER A 110 17.78 -9.97 7.37
CA SER A 110 16.64 -9.71 8.25
C SER A 110 15.32 -10.08 7.56
N LEU A 111 14.37 -10.64 8.32
CA LEU A 111 13.03 -11.03 7.85
C LEU A 111 12.27 -9.86 7.16
N CYS A 112 12.60 -8.61 7.51
CA CYS A 112 12.07 -7.41 6.87
C CYS A 112 12.45 -7.29 5.38
N GLN A 113 13.70 -7.61 5.03
CA GLN A 113 14.17 -7.52 3.64
C GLN A 113 13.65 -8.68 2.77
N ILE A 114 13.52 -9.87 3.35
CA ILE A 114 13.13 -11.08 2.64
C ILE A 114 11.60 -11.22 2.56
N GLY A 115 10.85 -10.74 3.55
CA GLY A 115 9.40 -10.85 3.63
C GLY A 115 8.66 -9.56 3.30
N THR A 116 8.83 -8.52 4.13
CA THR A 116 7.99 -7.31 4.11
C THR A 116 8.15 -6.51 2.81
N LYS A 117 9.40 -6.24 2.40
CA LYS A 117 9.70 -5.45 1.19
C LYS A 117 9.11 -6.03 -0.11
N PRO A 118 9.30 -7.31 -0.44
CA PRO A 118 8.72 -7.87 -1.67
C PRO A 118 7.19 -7.98 -1.58
N ALA A 119 6.62 -8.30 -0.42
CA ALA A 119 5.18 -8.42 -0.25
C ALA A 119 4.46 -7.09 -0.51
N GLU A 120 4.95 -5.99 0.09
CA GLU A 120 4.42 -4.66 -0.17
C GLU A 120 4.60 -4.21 -1.62
N ARG A 121 5.75 -4.50 -2.23
CA ARG A 121 6.01 -4.11 -3.62
C ARG A 121 5.03 -4.80 -4.58
N ILE A 122 4.71 -6.07 -4.33
CA ILE A 122 3.71 -6.82 -5.10
C ILE A 122 2.31 -6.23 -4.86
N ALA A 123 1.95 -5.97 -3.60
CA ALA A 123 0.65 -5.39 -3.26
C ALA A 123 0.46 -3.97 -3.85
N GLY A 124 1.47 -3.11 -3.74
CA GLY A 124 1.49 -1.78 -4.35
C GLY A 124 1.41 -1.83 -5.87
N GLY A 125 2.12 -2.77 -6.51
CA GLY A 125 2.02 -3.00 -7.95
C GLY A 125 0.60 -3.39 -8.40
N LEU A 126 -0.05 -4.28 -7.64
CA LEU A 126 -1.45 -4.66 -7.87
C LEU A 126 -2.40 -3.47 -7.72
N VAL A 127 -2.20 -2.61 -6.73
CA VAL A 127 -3.00 -1.39 -6.53
C VAL A 127 -2.85 -0.43 -7.71
N ILE A 128 -1.62 -0.25 -8.22
CA ILE A 128 -1.38 0.58 -9.41
C ILE A 128 -2.10 0.01 -10.63
N LEU A 129 -2.01 -1.30 -10.88
CA LEU A 129 -2.69 -1.95 -12.00
C LEU A 129 -4.21 -1.79 -11.92
N MET A 130 -4.79 -1.95 -10.72
CA MET A 130 -6.22 -1.72 -10.48
C MET A 130 -6.60 -0.26 -10.72
N GLY A 131 -5.81 0.69 -10.21
CA GLY A 131 -6.01 2.13 -10.42
C GLY A 131 -5.93 2.52 -11.90
N PHE A 132 -4.96 1.97 -12.63
CA PHE A 132 -4.81 2.18 -14.08
C PHE A 132 -6.01 1.62 -14.86
N GLY A 133 -6.45 0.41 -14.52
CA GLY A 133 -7.66 -0.19 -15.09
C GLY A 133 -8.91 0.67 -14.89
N LEU A 134 -9.05 1.29 -13.71
CA LEU A 134 -10.13 2.22 -13.38
C LEU A 134 -10.08 3.51 -14.20
N VAL A 135 -8.89 4.08 -14.40
CA VAL A 135 -8.70 5.27 -15.26
C VAL A 135 -9.08 4.97 -16.71
N MET A 136 -8.59 3.84 -17.25
CA MET A 136 -8.91 3.42 -18.62
C MET A 136 -10.41 3.14 -18.82
N SER A 137 -11.05 2.49 -17.83
CA SER A 137 -12.48 2.21 -17.87
C SER A 137 -13.33 3.49 -17.74
N SER A 138 -12.83 4.50 -17.03
CA SER A 138 -13.49 5.79 -16.88
C SER A 138 -13.35 6.67 -18.13
N ARG A 139 -12.20 6.63 -18.83
CA ARG A 139 -12.04 7.29 -20.14
C ARG A 139 -13.00 6.76 -21.19
N LYS A 140 -13.22 5.44 -21.26
CA LYS A 140 -14.25 4.84 -22.13
C LYS A 140 -15.68 5.28 -21.81
N GLY A 141 -15.94 5.78 -20.60
CA GLY A 141 -17.26 6.31 -20.22
C GLY A 141 -17.51 7.76 -20.64
N SER A 142 -16.46 8.55 -20.87
CA SER A 142 -16.56 9.97 -21.27
C SER A 142 -16.70 10.15 -22.79
N MET A 143 -16.68 9.07 -23.57
CA MET A 143 -16.74 9.07 -25.04
C MET A 143 -18.01 8.39 -25.56
N GLN A 144 -19.14 8.59 -24.87
CA GLN A 144 -20.47 8.42 -25.43
C GLN A 144 -21.13 9.81 -25.48
N PRO A 145 -21.01 10.54 -26.60
CA PRO A 145 -22.06 11.48 -27.01
C PRO A 145 -23.33 10.72 -27.40
#